data_AF-A0A7S1UNV3-F1
#
_entry.id   AF-A0A7S1UNV3-F1
#
_cell.length_a   1.000
_cell.length_b   1.000
_cell.length_c   1.000
_cell.angle_alpha   90.00
_cell.angle_beta   90.00
_cell.angle_gamma   90.00
#
_symmetry.space_group_name_H-M   'P 1'
#
loop_
_entity.id
_entity.type
_entity.pdbx_description
1 polymer ?
#
loop_
_entity_poly.entity_id
_entity_poly.type
_entity_poly.pdbx_seq_one_letter_code
_entity_poly.pdbx_strand_id
1 'polypeptide(L)'
;ELMTSPKCGIHDASMLMAIRATFHVYLITKSPDCKTSAKSALLDMIKGVFSRMESYDAMSTRPGRAVVTPTSQDGSGEPSAPQSTELNKFASQYHTDAYLLFRALCKLSSKTLPGDDNKTTTTNSVMSFVSSSTSIDPLALHSKVLSLELLMAVLEYCGDAFRTGDKFIYAVQN
;
A
#
# COMPACT_ATOMS: atom_id res chain seq x y z
N GLU A 1 -9.40 -15.25 -7.96
CA GLU A 1 -10.71 -14.60 -7.74
C GLU A 1 -11.18 -14.53 -6.27
N LEU A 2 -10.34 -14.81 -5.25
CA LEU A 2 -10.77 -14.70 -3.84
C LEU A 2 -10.69 -13.28 -3.26
N MET A 3 -9.90 -12.38 -3.85
CA MET A 3 -9.73 -10.99 -3.37
C MET A 3 -10.68 -9.98 -4.00
N THR A 4 -11.40 -10.40 -5.04
CA THR A 4 -12.43 -9.61 -5.74
C THR A 4 -13.84 -9.92 -5.24
N SER A 5 -14.02 -10.93 -4.37
CA SER A 5 -15.35 -11.28 -3.84
C SER A 5 -15.78 -10.30 -2.74
N PRO A 6 -16.96 -9.65 -2.86
CA PRO A 6 -17.44 -8.63 -1.93
C PRO A 6 -17.86 -9.16 -0.55
N LYS A 7 -17.75 -10.48 -0.29
CA LYS A 7 -18.26 -11.14 0.94
C LYS A 7 -17.19 -11.76 1.86
N CYS A 8 -15.91 -11.72 1.50
CA CYS A 8 -14.81 -12.10 2.39
C CYS A 8 -13.82 -10.94 2.45
N GLY A 9 -14.04 -10.02 3.39
CA GLY A 9 -13.21 -8.84 3.58
C GLY A 9 -11.83 -9.22 4.10
N ILE A 10 -10.92 -9.59 3.20
CA ILE A 10 -9.50 -9.71 3.54
C ILE A 10 -8.95 -8.29 3.62
N HIS A 11 -8.60 -7.85 4.82
CA HIS A 11 -8.10 -6.51 5.12
C HIS A 11 -6.67 -6.56 5.70
N ASP A 12 -6.03 -5.39 5.76
CA ASP A 12 -4.75 -5.15 6.43
C ASP A 12 -3.64 -6.13 5.99
N ALA A 13 -3.05 -6.84 6.96
CA ALA A 13 -1.91 -7.71 6.77
C ALA A 13 -2.19 -8.85 5.78
N SER A 14 -3.39 -9.44 5.83
CA SER A 14 -3.75 -10.57 4.97
C SER A 14 -3.86 -10.15 3.51
N MET A 15 -4.37 -8.93 3.26
CA MET A 15 -4.44 -8.36 1.91
C MET A 15 -3.03 -8.09 1.38
N LEU A 16 -2.18 -7.45 2.18
CA LEU A 16 -0.80 -7.15 1.80
C LEU A 16 0.03 -8.42 1.57
N MET A 17 -0.21 -9.48 2.36
CA MET A 17 0.45 -10.77 2.18
C MET A 17 0.08 -11.42 0.85
N ALA A 18 -1.19 -11.37 0.45
CA ALA A 18 -1.61 -11.92 -0.83
C ALA A 18 -1.03 -11.13 -2.01
N ILE A 19 -1.07 -9.79 -1.95
CA ILE A 19 -0.43 -8.93 -2.96
C ILE A 19 1.07 -9.21 -3.04
N ARG A 20 1.75 -9.35 -1.89
CA ARG A 20 3.18 -9.68 -1.81
C ARG A 20 3.48 -11.06 -2.42
N ALA A 21 2.64 -12.05 -2.17
CA ALA A 21 2.80 -13.39 -2.72
C ALA A 21 2.68 -13.36 -4.26
N THR A 22 1.65 -12.71 -4.81
CA THR A 22 1.48 -12.57 -6.26
C THR A 22 2.61 -11.77 -6.90
N PHE A 23 3.09 -10.72 -6.22
CA PHE A 23 4.25 -9.94 -6.65
C PHE A 23 5.51 -10.83 -6.71
N HIS A 24 5.73 -11.66 -5.69
CA HIS A 24 6.85 -12.60 -5.68
C HIS A 24 6.72 -13.59 -6.85
N VAL A 25 5.54 -14.18 -7.08
CA VAL A 25 5.29 -15.09 -8.22
C VAL A 25 5.68 -14.42 -9.54
N TYR A 26 5.30 -13.16 -9.77
CA TYR A 26 5.69 -12.41 -10.97
C TYR A 26 7.23 -12.31 -11.12
N LEU A 27 7.94 -12.08 -10.01
CA LEU A 27 9.39 -11.92 -10.03
C LEU A 27 10.14 -13.23 -10.32
N ILE A 28 9.71 -14.34 -9.73
CA ILE A 28 10.43 -15.63 -9.83
C ILE A 28 10.05 -16.45 -11.05
N THR A 29 8.84 -16.27 -11.58
CA THR A 29 8.36 -17.09 -12.69
C THR A 29 9.14 -16.75 -13.97
N LYS A 30 9.55 -17.79 -14.70
CA LYS A 30 10.21 -17.65 -16.01
C LYS A 30 9.22 -17.64 -17.17
N SER A 31 7.97 -18.06 -16.93
CA SER A 31 6.93 -18.12 -17.95
C SER A 31 6.36 -16.71 -18.22
N PRO A 32 6.40 -16.20 -19.47
CA PRO A 32 5.85 -14.90 -19.82
C PRO A 32 4.33 -14.84 -19.64
N ASP A 33 3.61 -15.94 -19.87
CA ASP A 33 2.16 -16.03 -19.66
C ASP A 33 1.82 -15.95 -18.17
N CYS A 34 2.62 -16.63 -17.34
CA CYS A 34 2.49 -16.56 -15.89
C CYS A 34 2.79 -15.15 -15.36
N LYS A 35 3.80 -14.45 -15.91
CA LYS A 35 4.06 -13.04 -15.58
C LYS A 35 2.88 -12.15 -15.93
N THR A 36 2.33 -12.31 -17.13
CA THR A 36 1.18 -11.52 -17.58
C THR A 36 -0.04 -11.77 -16.69
N SER A 37 -0.30 -13.03 -16.35
CA SER A 37 -1.39 -13.42 -15.46
C SER A 37 -1.20 -12.87 -14.05
N ALA A 38 0.01 -12.97 -13.49
CA ALA A 38 0.32 -12.44 -12.16
C ALA A 38 0.22 -10.91 -12.12
N LYS A 39 0.67 -10.21 -13.18
CA LYS A 39 0.52 -8.76 -13.31
C LYS A 39 -0.95 -8.34 -13.40
N SER A 40 -1.77 -9.03 -14.19
CA SER A 40 -3.22 -8.79 -14.23
C SER A 40 -3.84 -8.95 -12.86
N ALA A 41 -3.52 -10.05 -12.17
CA ALA A 41 -4.03 -10.30 -10.82
C ALA A 41 -3.61 -9.20 -9.83
N LEU A 42 -2.37 -8.70 -9.89
CA LEU A 42 -1.92 -7.56 -9.09
C LEU A 42 -2.74 -6.31 -9.37
N LEU A 43 -2.95 -5.97 -10.64
CA LEU A 43 -3.74 -4.82 -11.04
C LEU A 43 -5.19 -4.95 -10.59
N ASP A 44 -5.80 -6.13 -10.71
CA ASP A 44 -7.18 -6.38 -10.29
C ASP A 44 -7.33 -6.26 -8.77
N MET A 45 -6.36 -6.75 -8.00
CA MET A 45 -6.32 -6.57 -6.55
C MET A 45 -6.22 -5.08 -6.17
N ILE A 46 -5.32 -4.33 -6.82
CA ILE A 46 -5.16 -2.89 -6.58
C ILE A 46 -6.45 -2.14 -6.92
N LYS A 47 -7.00 -2.34 -8.12
CA LYS A 47 -8.27 -1.75 -8.56
C LYS A 47 -9.39 -2.04 -7.58
N GLY A 48 -9.49 -3.28 -7.09
CA GLY A 48 -10.47 -3.67 -6.09
C GLY A 48 -10.33 -2.91 -4.77
N VAL A 49 -9.11 -2.66 -4.31
CA VAL A 49 -8.87 -1.87 -3.07
C VAL A 49 -9.37 -0.44 -3.23
N PHE A 50 -8.95 0.26 -4.27
CA PHE A 50 -9.34 1.66 -4.48
C PHE A 50 -10.82 1.79 -4.82
N SER A 51 -11.39 0.89 -5.65
CA SER A 51 -12.82 0.88 -5.94
C SER A 51 -13.68 0.69 -4.69
N ARG A 52 -13.27 -0.16 -3.74
CA ARG A 52 -13.98 -0.33 -2.46
C ARG A 52 -13.92 0.92 -1.59
N MET A 53 -12.77 1.60 -1.56
CA MET A 53 -12.63 2.88 -0.85
C MET A 53 -13.54 3.96 -1.44
N GLU A 54 -13.54 4.14 -2.77
CA GLU A 54 -14.42 5.10 -3.44
C GLU A 54 -15.90 4.77 -3.23
N SER A 55 -16.26 3.48 -3.29
CA SER A 55 -17.63 3.04 -3.03
C SER A 55 -18.08 3.38 -1.61
N TYR A 56 -17.19 3.19 -0.62
CA TYR A 56 -17.47 3.55 0.78
C TYR A 56 -17.72 5.05 0.94
N ASP A 57 -16.92 5.91 0.30
CA ASP A 57 -17.09 7.37 0.39
C ASP A 57 -18.31 7.87 -0.39
N ALA A 58 -18.62 7.25 -1.53
CA ALA A 58 -19.84 7.53 -2.27
C ALA A 58 -21.12 7.17 -1.47
N MET A 59 -21.06 6.12 -0.65
CA MET A 59 -22.15 5.74 0.26
C MET A 59 -22.22 6.64 1.50
N SER A 60 -21.08 7.13 1.97
CA SER A 60 -20.99 7.96 3.19
C SER A 60 -21.36 9.43 2.94
N THR A 61 -21.15 9.94 1.72
CA THR A 61 -21.41 11.34 1.33
C THR A 61 -22.85 11.61 0.90
N ARG A 62 -23.76 10.62 0.97
CA ARG A 62 -25.17 10.83 0.59
C ARG A 62 -25.90 11.76 1.59
N PRO A 63 -26.44 12.91 1.14
CA PRO A 63 -27.16 13.85 2.00
C PRO A 63 -28.47 13.21 2.43
N GLY A 64 -28.52 12.69 3.66
CA GLY A 64 -29.69 11.98 4.20
C GLY A 64 -29.38 11.00 5.32
N ARG A 65 -28.11 10.64 5.56
CA ARG A 65 -27.70 9.88 6.74
C ARG A 65 -26.98 10.81 7.70
N ALA A 66 -27.68 11.21 8.76
CA ALA A 66 -27.06 11.86 9.90
C ALA A 66 -25.83 11.03 10.33
N VAL A 67 -24.71 11.72 10.53
CA VAL A 67 -23.48 11.17 11.07
C VAL A 67 -23.79 10.64 12.47
N VAL A 68 -24.14 9.36 12.56
CA VAL A 68 -24.02 8.59 13.78
C VAL A 68 -22.65 7.97 13.72
N THR A 69 -21.68 8.68 14.26
CA THR A 69 -20.43 8.10 14.73
C THR A 69 -20.79 6.91 15.62
N PRO A 70 -20.34 5.67 15.34
CA PRO A 70 -20.47 4.59 16.30
C PRO A 70 -19.37 4.80 17.35
N THR A 71 -19.59 5.74 18.26
CA THR A 71 -18.92 5.72 19.56
C THR A 71 -19.58 4.60 20.34
N SER A 72 -18.97 3.42 20.36
CA SER A 72 -19.27 2.42 21.37
C SER A 72 -18.85 3.00 22.73
N GLN A 73 -19.78 3.68 23.39
CA GLN A 73 -19.68 4.07 24.80
C GLN A 73 -20.77 3.31 25.55
N ASP A 74 -20.34 2.32 26.32
CA ASP A 74 -20.98 1.99 27.58
C ASP A 74 -20.07 2.55 28.68
N GLY A 75 -20.65 3.29 29.62
CA GLY A 75 -19.97 4.37 30.34
C GLY A 75 -19.18 4.00 31.61
N SER A 76 -18.25 4.89 31.99
CA SER A 76 -18.27 5.64 33.26
C SER A 76 -16.93 6.36 33.55
N GLY A 77 -17.00 7.69 33.84
CA GLY A 77 -16.11 8.38 34.80
C GLY A 77 -14.82 9.08 34.30
N GLU A 78 -14.78 10.39 34.57
CA GLU A 78 -13.62 11.32 34.73
C GLU A 78 -13.03 12.11 33.53
N PRO A 79 -12.78 13.44 33.68
CA PRO A 79 -12.19 14.27 32.64
C PRO A 79 -10.67 14.38 32.82
N SER A 80 -9.90 13.85 31.87
CA SER A 80 -8.44 14.03 31.81
C SER A 80 -7.99 14.33 30.38
N ALA A 81 -7.62 15.61 30.16
CA ALA A 81 -6.70 16.17 29.14
C ALA A 81 -6.85 15.79 27.63
N PRO A 82 -6.52 16.70 26.70
CA PRO A 82 -6.67 16.43 25.27
C PRO A 82 -5.56 15.47 24.79
N GLN A 83 -5.85 14.17 24.72
CA GLN A 83 -4.96 13.18 24.13
C GLN A 83 -4.98 13.28 22.59
N SER A 84 -3.82 13.55 22.03
CA SER A 84 -3.47 13.71 20.62
C SER A 84 -3.54 12.41 19.78
N THR A 85 -4.40 11.45 20.13
CA THR A 85 -4.39 10.08 19.56
C THR A 85 -5.36 9.88 18.39
N GLU A 86 -6.30 10.82 18.16
CA GLU A 86 -7.33 10.73 17.10
C GLU A 86 -6.79 11.03 15.68
N LEU A 87 -5.64 11.71 15.54
CA LEU A 87 -5.12 12.14 14.23
C LEU A 87 -4.61 10.99 13.33
N ASN A 88 -4.35 9.81 13.88
CA ASN A 88 -3.73 8.70 13.13
C ASN A 88 -4.71 7.62 12.63
N LYS A 89 -6.00 7.68 12.97
CA LYS A 89 -6.97 6.67 12.52
C LYS A 89 -7.63 7.08 11.20
N PHE A 90 -7.82 6.12 10.29
CA PHE A 90 -8.59 6.35 9.05
C PHE A 90 -10.09 6.22 9.32
N ALA A 91 -10.92 6.87 8.51
CA ALA A 91 -12.38 6.83 8.61
C ALA A 91 -12.95 5.42 8.37
N SER A 92 -12.27 4.62 7.53
CA SER A 92 -12.65 3.25 7.20
C SER A 92 -11.44 2.35 7.05
N GLN A 93 -11.65 1.05 7.26
CA GLN A 93 -10.67 0.03 6.91
C GLN A 93 -10.27 0.08 5.43
N TYR A 94 -11.17 0.54 4.54
CA TYR A 94 -10.86 0.66 3.11
C TYR A 94 -9.82 1.76 2.84
N HIS A 95 -9.86 2.88 3.59
CA HIS A 95 -8.81 3.90 3.49
C HIS A 95 -7.51 3.41 4.10
N THR A 96 -7.56 2.66 5.22
CA THR A 96 -6.37 2.02 5.80
C THR A 96 -5.69 1.10 4.79
N ASP A 97 -6.46 0.20 4.15
CA ASP A 97 -5.98 -0.73 3.14
C ASP A 97 -5.32 0.00 1.96
N ALA A 98 -6.02 0.99 1.40
CA ALA A 98 -5.52 1.80 0.28
C ALA A 98 -4.23 2.53 0.64
N TYR A 99 -4.15 3.09 1.85
CA TYR A 99 -2.98 3.81 2.32
C TYR A 99 -1.78 2.89 2.54
N LEU A 100 -1.99 1.75 3.21
CA LEU A 100 -0.92 0.79 3.45
C LEU A 100 -0.39 0.19 2.14
N LEU A 101 -1.27 -0.09 1.19
CA LEU A 101 -0.91 -0.55 -0.15
C LEU A 101 -0.08 0.49 -0.89
N PHE A 102 -0.57 1.73 -0.97
CA PHE A 102 0.14 2.83 -1.63
C PHE A 102 1.53 3.04 -1.02
N ARG A 103 1.61 3.11 0.32
CA ARG A 103 2.87 3.29 1.05
C ARG A 103 3.84 2.12 0.81
N ALA A 104 3.34 0.89 0.78
CA ALA A 104 4.17 -0.28 0.51
C ALA A 104 4.77 -0.24 -0.90
N LEU A 105 3.98 0.15 -1.90
CA LEU A 105 4.44 0.31 -3.28
C LEU A 105 5.45 1.46 -3.42
N CYS A 106 5.21 2.61 -2.78
CA CYS A 106 6.16 3.73 -2.74
C CYS A 106 7.52 3.28 -2.18
N LYS A 107 7.51 2.63 -0.99
CA LYS A 107 8.73 2.11 -0.36
C LYS A 107 9.46 1.08 -1.23
N LEU A 108 8.72 0.24 -1.95
CA LEU A 108 9.33 -0.78 -2.81
C LEU A 108 9.97 -0.16 -4.05
N SER A 109 9.37 0.91 -4.61
CA SER A 109 9.93 1.65 -5.75
C SER A 109 11.20 2.43 -5.36
N SER A 110 11.21 3.06 -4.18
CA SER A 110 12.31 3.89 -3.69
C SER A 110 13.42 3.10 -3.01
N LYS A 111 13.28 1.78 -2.86
CA LYS A 111 14.32 0.94 -2.26
C LYS A 111 15.60 1.05 -3.10
N THR A 112 16.62 1.71 -2.57
CA THR A 112 17.91 1.86 -3.26
C THR A 112 18.50 0.47 -3.52
N LEU A 113 18.96 0.25 -4.74
CA LEU A 113 19.66 -0.97 -5.10
C LEU A 113 21.02 -0.94 -4.39
N PRO A 114 21.53 -2.04 -3.83
CA PRO A 114 22.90 -2.07 -3.36
C PRO A 114 23.81 -1.76 -4.56
N GLY A 115 24.50 -0.61 -4.51
CA GLY A 115 25.26 -0.05 -5.63
C GLY A 115 25.12 1.46 -5.82
N ASP A 116 24.18 2.12 -5.12
CA ASP A 116 24.02 3.58 -5.11
C ASP A 116 24.72 4.19 -3.89
N ASP A 117 26.04 4.03 -3.79
CA ASP A 117 26.85 4.67 -2.76
C ASP A 117 27.41 6.01 -3.26
N ASN A 118 26.71 7.11 -2.99
CA ASN A 118 27.31 8.45 -2.91
C ASN A 118 27.44 8.94 -1.46
N LYS A 119 28.15 8.15 -0.65
CA LYS A 119 29.01 8.55 0.48
C LYS A 119 28.38 8.93 1.84
N THR A 120 29.05 8.39 2.87
CA THR A 120 29.16 8.80 4.28
C THR A 120 28.09 8.33 5.25
N THR A 121 28.37 7.26 6.01
CA THR A 121 28.93 7.40 7.36
C THR A 121 29.33 6.04 7.93
N THR A 122 30.61 5.96 8.26
CA THR A 122 31.29 5.04 9.17
C THR A 122 30.41 4.59 10.35
N THR A 123 30.23 3.29 10.57
CA THR A 123 30.69 2.56 11.77
C THR A 123 30.27 1.09 11.70
N ASN A 124 31.28 0.21 11.72
CA ASN A 124 31.28 -1.17 12.25
C ASN A 124 30.24 -2.16 11.71
N SER A 125 30.56 -2.77 10.57
CA SER A 125 30.19 -4.17 10.31
C SER A 125 31.42 -4.91 9.78
N VAL A 126 32.03 -5.68 10.67
CA VAL A 126 33.01 -6.70 10.31
C VAL A 126 32.29 -7.77 9.47
N MET A 127 32.91 -8.15 8.35
CA MET A 127 32.43 -9.06 7.30
C MET A 127 31.46 -8.48 6.27
N SER A 128 31.96 -7.57 5.42
CA SER A 128 31.63 -7.58 4.00
C SER A 128 32.87 -8.01 3.23
N PHE A 129 33.14 -9.32 3.27
CA PHE A 129 34.21 -9.95 2.50
C PHE A 129 33.67 -10.30 1.11
N VAL A 130 34.20 -9.56 0.13
CA VAL A 130 34.34 -9.87 -1.29
C VAL A 130 33.06 -10.09 -2.11
N SER A 131 32.72 -9.10 -2.94
CA SER A 131 32.50 -9.30 -4.38
C SER A 131 32.39 -7.97 -5.11
N SER A 132 33.37 -7.74 -5.96
CA SER A 132 33.43 -6.73 -6.99
C SER A 132 32.51 -7.12 -8.15
N SER A 133 31.46 -6.35 -8.41
CA SER A 133 30.95 -6.01 -9.74
C SER A 133 29.74 -5.09 -9.56
N THR A 134 29.72 -3.94 -10.23
CA THR A 134 28.55 -3.05 -10.30
C THR A 134 27.50 -3.68 -11.23
N SER A 135 27.11 -4.92 -10.96
CA SER A 135 26.02 -5.59 -11.66
C SER A 135 24.73 -5.25 -10.92
N ILE A 136 23.92 -4.36 -11.50
CA ILE A 136 22.56 -4.12 -11.03
C ILE A 136 21.85 -5.48 -11.01
N ASP A 137 21.37 -5.90 -9.83
CA ASP A 137 20.60 -7.14 -9.70
C ASP A 137 19.36 -7.05 -10.62
N PRO A 138 19.26 -7.88 -11.68
CA PRO A 138 18.15 -7.83 -12.62
C PRO A 138 16.80 -8.10 -11.93
N LEU A 139 16.80 -8.84 -10.83
CA LEU A 139 15.60 -9.08 -10.02
C LEU A 139 15.16 -7.80 -9.31
N ALA A 140 16.11 -7.06 -8.75
CA ALA A 140 15.83 -5.81 -8.06
C ALA A 140 15.39 -4.70 -9.04
N LEU A 141 15.95 -4.67 -10.25
CA LEU A 141 15.46 -3.81 -11.32
C LEU A 141 14.02 -4.18 -11.73
N HIS A 142 13.74 -5.46 -11.92
CA HIS A 142 12.37 -5.93 -12.24
C HIS A 142 11.37 -5.61 -11.12
N SER A 143 11.77 -5.71 -9.86
CA SER A 143 10.97 -5.30 -8.71
C SER A 143 10.64 -3.80 -8.76
N LYS A 144 11.59 -2.96 -9.14
CA LYS A 144 11.36 -1.51 -9.29
C LYS A 144 10.42 -1.19 -10.45
N VAL A 145 10.68 -1.75 -11.63
CA VAL A 145 9.85 -1.54 -12.82
C VAL A 145 8.40 -1.93 -12.50
N LEU A 146 8.17 -3.12 -11.95
CA LEU A 146 6.82 -3.52 -11.58
C LEU A 146 6.20 -2.60 -10.51
N SER A 147 6.95 -2.18 -9.49
CA SER A 147 6.42 -1.27 -8.46
C SER A 147 5.97 0.07 -9.03
N LEU A 148 6.73 0.63 -9.97
CA LEU A 148 6.39 1.88 -10.65
C LEU A 148 5.18 1.71 -11.57
N GLU A 149 5.07 0.58 -12.29
CA GLU A 149 3.88 0.27 -13.08
C GLU A 149 2.62 0.15 -12.22
N LEU A 150 2.73 -0.50 -11.04
CA LEU A 150 1.63 -0.61 -10.10
C LEU A 150 1.28 0.74 -9.47
N LEU A 151 2.26 1.60 -9.18
CA LEU A 151 2.02 2.97 -8.71
C LEU A 151 1.32 3.82 -9.77
N MET A 152 1.74 3.72 -11.04
CA MET A 152 1.04 4.38 -12.14
C MET A 152 -0.42 3.93 -12.18
N ALA A 153 -0.67 2.62 -12.09
CA ALA A 153 -2.03 2.10 -12.02
C ALA A 153 -2.81 2.66 -10.81
N VAL A 154 -2.20 2.76 -9.63
CA VAL A 154 -2.87 3.40 -8.48
C VAL A 154 -3.31 4.82 -8.81
N LEU A 155 -2.43 5.62 -9.41
CA LEU A 155 -2.73 7.02 -9.76
C LEU A 155 -3.77 7.16 -10.89
N GLU A 156 -3.86 6.17 -11.78
CA GLU A 156 -4.89 6.11 -12.82
C GLU A 156 -6.27 5.69 -12.28
N TYR A 157 -6.31 4.76 -11.34
CA TYR A 157 -7.56 4.18 -10.82
C TYR A 157 -8.05 4.81 -9.51
N CYS A 158 -7.28 5.71 -8.91
CA CYS A 158 -7.71 6.42 -7.71
C CYS A 158 -8.79 7.46 -8.04
N GLY A 159 -9.88 7.43 -7.29
CA GLY A 159 -10.97 8.38 -7.43
C GLY A 159 -10.79 9.59 -6.50
N ASP A 160 -11.89 10.31 -6.30
CA ASP A 160 -11.89 11.56 -5.56
C ASP A 160 -11.49 11.36 -4.09
N ALA A 161 -11.93 10.27 -3.46
CA ALA A 161 -11.59 9.99 -2.06
C ALA A 161 -10.09 9.93 -1.80
N PHE A 162 -9.34 9.31 -2.72
CA PHE A 162 -7.89 9.29 -2.64
C PHE A 162 -7.27 10.68 -2.86
N ARG A 163 -7.79 11.43 -3.83
CA ARG A 163 -7.24 12.73 -4.26
C ARG A 163 -7.47 13.84 -3.23
N THR A 164 -8.58 13.79 -2.50
CA THR A 164 -8.95 14.81 -1.51
C THR A 164 -8.50 14.46 -0.09
N GLY A 165 -8.03 13.23 0.16
CA GLY A 165 -7.64 12.82 1.51
C GLY A 165 -6.27 13.36 1.92
N ASP A 166 -6.22 14.22 2.95
CA ASP A 166 -4.98 14.85 3.44
C ASP A 166 -3.85 13.84 3.72
N LYS A 167 -4.19 12.67 4.27
CA LYS A 167 -3.22 11.60 4.57
C LYS A 167 -2.60 11.01 3.29
N PHE A 168 -3.37 10.91 2.21
CA PHE A 168 -2.89 10.41 0.93
C PHE A 168 -2.06 11.47 0.21
N ILE A 169 -2.49 12.73 0.24
CA ILE A 169 -1.72 13.87 -0.29
C ILE A 169 -0.35 13.93 0.39
N TYR A 170 -0.32 13.84 1.72
CA TYR A 170 0.94 13.82 2.48
C TYR A 170 1.84 12.66 2.07
N ALA A 171 1.29 11.47 1.86
CA ALA A 171 2.06 10.28 1.43
C ALA A 171 2.54 10.34 -0.02
N VAL A 172 1.92 11.14 -0.89
CA VAL A 172 2.43 11.40 -2.24
C VAL A 172 3.58 12.41 -2.19
N GLN A 173 3.54 13.35 -1.24
CA GLN A 173 4.53 14.43 -1.10
C GLN A 173 5.82 14.01 -0.37
N ASN A 174 5.81 12.93 0.41
CA ASN A 174 6.92 12.49 1.27
C ASN A 174 7.23 11.00 1.09
#